data_AF-A0A1E2RY10-F1
#
_entry.id   AF-A0A1E2RY10-F1
#
_cell.length_a   1.000
_cell.length_b   1.000
_cell.length_c   1.000
_cell.angle_alpha   90.00
_cell.angle_beta   90.00
_cell.angle_gamma   90.00
#
_symmetry.space_group_name_H-M   'P 1'
#
loop_
_entity.id
_entity.type
_entity.pdbx_description
1 polymer ?
#
loop_
_entity_poly.entity_id
_entity_poly.type
_entity_poly.pdbx_seq_one_letter_code
_entity_poly.pdbx_strand_id
1 'polypeptide(L)'
;MEKTIITKGEYARLKGRAPSCVSNWIAEGKITPAALAGTGTRAKIWVERADADLEERLDPAQQIAQERTAFAAQPISSNDASSKASGADGDFVRAERKARAAKAVNEARFAQLKAEKESGRWIETEMAQRAWRQELSQLIDEFETFLTSTLARTLAEAHDLDAKALSIEIRDLYHAHRRKAAARAKEELSTEAELPAPAGSEAA
;
A
#
# COMPACT_ATOMS: atom_id res chain seq x y z
N MET A 1 34.15 -31.91 27.25
CA MET A 1 32.73 -31.50 27.09
C MET A 1 31.96 -32.76 26.80
N GLU A 2 31.03 -33.13 27.68
CA GLU A 2 30.15 -34.28 27.43
C GLU A 2 29.28 -33.96 26.21
N LYS A 3 29.20 -34.91 25.29
CA LYS A 3 28.45 -34.75 24.04
C LYS A 3 27.04 -35.28 24.27
N THR A 4 26.07 -34.40 24.44
CA THR A 4 24.68 -34.80 24.65
C THR A 4 24.03 -35.14 23.31
N ILE A 5 23.88 -36.43 23.03
CA ILE A 5 23.30 -36.93 21.78
C ILE A 5 21.92 -37.55 22.06
N ILE A 6 20.87 -36.87 21.60
CA ILE A 6 19.48 -37.30 21.81
C ILE A 6 18.77 -37.53 20.46
N THR A 7 17.62 -38.19 20.48
CA THR A 7 16.84 -38.38 19.27
C THR A 7 16.18 -37.07 18.81
N LYS A 8 15.79 -36.99 17.52
CA LYS A 8 15.09 -35.82 16.98
C LYS A 8 13.81 -35.47 17.75
N GLY A 9 13.09 -36.50 18.20
CA GLY A 9 11.86 -36.34 19.00
C GLY A 9 12.12 -35.80 20.40
N GLU A 10 13.20 -36.23 21.06
CA GLU A 10 13.61 -35.70 22.36
C GLU A 10 14.11 -34.27 22.25
N TYR A 11 14.86 -33.94 21.20
CA TYR A 11 15.31 -32.56 20.94
C TYR A 11 14.13 -31.61 20.67
N ALA A 12 13.13 -32.07 19.89
CA ALA A 12 11.91 -31.31 19.65
C ALA A 12 11.17 -31.01 20.97
N ARG A 13 11.06 -32.01 21.87
CA ARG A 13 10.46 -31.83 23.19
C ARG A 13 11.24 -30.85 24.05
N LEU A 14 12.57 -30.92 24.05
CA LEU A 14 13.44 -30.00 24.78
C LEU A 14 13.22 -28.54 24.35
N LYS A 15 12.95 -28.32 23.05
CA LYS A 15 12.65 -26.99 22.49
C LYS A 15 11.16 -26.62 22.50
N GLY A 16 10.28 -27.46 23.06
CA GLY A 16 8.84 -27.23 23.08
C GLY A 16 8.20 -27.16 21.69
N ARG A 17 8.75 -27.90 20.71
CA ARG A 17 8.32 -27.90 19.31
C ARG A 17 7.85 -29.28 18.85
N ALA A 18 7.08 -29.29 17.76
CA ALA A 18 6.70 -30.53 17.09
C ALA A 18 7.93 -31.17 16.41
N PRO A 19 8.04 -32.52 16.35
CA PRO A 19 9.14 -33.20 15.66
C PRO A 19 9.29 -32.82 14.18
N SER A 20 8.19 -32.43 13.52
CA SER A 20 8.19 -31.91 12.15
C SER A 20 8.99 -30.62 12.00
N CYS A 21 8.98 -29.73 13.00
CA CYS A 21 9.77 -28.49 12.97
C CYS A 21 11.27 -28.78 12.92
N VAL A 22 11.74 -29.79 13.67
CA VAL A 22 13.14 -30.20 13.68
C VAL A 22 13.53 -30.81 12.32
N SER A 23 12.65 -31.61 11.72
CA SER A 23 12.87 -32.11 10.35
C SER A 23 12.96 -30.98 9.32
N ASN A 24 12.11 -29.96 9.46
CA ASN A 24 12.15 -28.78 8.59
C ASN A 24 13.43 -27.97 8.81
N TRP A 25 13.89 -27.77 10.04
CA TRP A 25 15.16 -27.09 10.31
C TRP A 25 16.36 -27.81 9.71
N ILE A 26 16.34 -29.14 9.70
CA ILE A 26 17.36 -29.95 9.02
C ILE A 26 17.25 -29.78 7.49
N ALA A 27 16.04 -29.81 6.94
CA ALA A 27 15.80 -29.66 5.50
C ALA A 27 16.14 -28.26 4.96
N GLU A 28 15.85 -27.23 5.75
CA GLU A 28 16.15 -25.82 5.48
C GLU A 28 17.64 -25.48 5.74
N GLY A 29 18.43 -26.45 6.22
CA GLY A 29 19.85 -26.25 6.52
C GLY A 29 20.12 -25.37 7.75
N LYS A 30 19.11 -25.11 8.58
CA LYS A 30 19.27 -24.38 9.85
C LYS A 30 20.00 -25.19 10.91
N ILE A 31 19.89 -26.53 10.86
CA ILE A 31 20.74 -27.45 11.62
C ILE A 31 21.71 -28.09 10.64
N THR A 32 23.01 -27.93 10.86
CA THR A 32 24.02 -28.44 9.94
C THR A 32 24.17 -29.95 10.05
N PRO A 33 24.69 -30.63 9.01
CA PRO A 33 25.04 -32.05 9.08
C PRO A 33 26.05 -32.38 10.20
N ALA A 34 26.84 -31.40 10.66
CA ALA A 34 27.79 -31.58 11.76
C ALA A 34 27.11 -31.75 13.13
N ALA A 35 25.88 -31.25 13.27
CA ALA A 35 25.04 -31.47 14.45
C ALA A 35 24.31 -32.83 14.43
N LEU A 36 24.39 -33.58 13.32
CA LEU A 36 23.75 -34.89 13.18
C LEU A 36 24.75 -36.01 13.46
N ALA A 37 24.39 -36.88 14.40
CA ALA A 37 25.10 -38.12 14.71
C ALA A 37 24.37 -39.31 14.06
N GLY A 38 24.91 -39.79 12.93
CA GLY A 38 24.36 -40.91 12.15
C GLY A 38 23.64 -40.47 10.87
N THR A 39 23.26 -41.44 10.04
CA THR A 39 22.62 -41.20 8.73
C THR A 39 21.15 -41.64 8.71
N GLY A 40 20.31 -40.93 7.94
CA GLY A 40 18.93 -41.31 7.69
C GLY A 40 17.92 -40.98 8.80
N THR A 41 16.82 -41.73 8.83
CA THR A 41 15.67 -41.50 9.72
C THR A 41 15.98 -41.70 11.21
N ARG A 42 17.06 -42.44 11.52
CA ARG A 42 17.55 -42.71 12.88
C ARG A 42 18.69 -41.78 13.32
N ALA A 43 19.02 -40.76 12.54
CA ALA A 43 20.03 -39.78 12.92
C ALA A 43 19.67 -39.10 14.26
N LYS A 44 20.63 -39.04 15.17
CA LYS A 44 20.51 -38.35 16.45
C LYS A 44 21.05 -36.93 16.35
N ILE A 45 20.66 -36.06 17.27
CA ILE A 45 21.04 -34.65 17.30
C ILE A 45 22.01 -34.42 18.45
N TRP A 46 23.12 -33.78 18.14
CA TRP A 46 24.02 -33.20 19.13
C TRP A 46 23.45 -31.85 19.56
N VAL A 47 22.94 -31.79 20.80
CA VAL A 47 22.15 -30.67 21.32
C VAL A 47 22.93 -29.36 21.26
N GLU A 48 24.14 -29.33 21.80
CA GLU A 48 24.92 -28.10 21.93
C GLU A 48 25.30 -27.51 20.57
N ARG A 49 25.54 -28.38 19.58
CA ARG A 49 25.86 -27.93 18.21
C ARG A 49 24.62 -27.49 17.44
N ALA A 50 23.51 -28.18 17.61
CA ALA A 50 22.25 -27.80 16.99
C ALA A 50 21.72 -26.46 17.53
N ASP A 51 21.96 -26.18 18.82
CA ASP A 51 21.63 -24.89 19.43
C ASP A 51 22.47 -23.76 18.83
N ALA A 52 23.78 -23.96 18.72
CA ALA A 52 24.68 -22.98 18.08
C ALA A 52 24.33 -22.73 16.61
N ASP A 53 24.01 -23.78 15.84
CA ASP A 53 23.61 -23.65 14.44
C ASP A 53 22.26 -22.87 14.32
N LEU A 54 21.33 -23.09 15.26
CA LEU A 54 20.05 -22.38 15.29
C LEU A 54 20.23 -20.91 15.71
N GLU A 55 21.11 -20.60 16.66
CA GLU A 55 21.42 -19.21 17.05
C GLU A 55 21.99 -18.41 15.87
N GLU A 56 22.87 -19.03 15.08
CA GLU A 56 23.52 -18.36 13.95
C GLU A 56 22.57 -18.13 12.77
N ARG A 57 21.62 -19.07 12.53
CA ARG A 57 20.84 -19.12 11.27
C ARG A 57 19.37 -18.79 11.42
N LEU A 58 18.85 -18.68 12.64
CA LEU A 58 17.43 -18.39 12.87
C LEU A 58 17.22 -16.88 13.00
N ASP A 59 16.59 -16.28 11.99
CA ASP A 59 16.27 -14.86 11.90
C ASP A 59 15.51 -14.34 13.15
N PRO A 60 16.05 -13.34 13.88
CA PRO A 60 15.39 -12.73 15.04
C PRO A 60 13.97 -12.22 14.73
N ALA A 61 13.71 -11.73 13.52
CA ALA A 61 12.40 -11.24 13.12
C ALA A 61 11.36 -12.36 13.02
N GLN A 62 11.77 -13.57 12.61
CA GLN A 62 10.89 -14.74 12.60
C GLN A 62 10.59 -15.28 14.01
N GLN A 63 11.49 -15.06 14.98
CA GLN A 63 11.28 -15.48 16.36
C GLN A 63 10.27 -14.59 17.09
N ILE A 64 10.27 -13.28 16.82
CA ILE A 64 9.33 -12.32 17.43
C ILE A 64 7.91 -12.51 16.89
N ALA A 65 7.75 -12.89 15.62
CA ALA A 65 6.45 -13.16 15.00
C ALA A 65 5.80 -14.48 15.46
N GLN A 66 6.54 -15.36 16.16
CA GLN A 66 6.03 -16.64 16.66
C GLN A 66 5.73 -16.56 18.16
N GLU A 67 4.56 -17.06 18.60
CA GLU A 67 4.10 -17.01 20.00
C GLU A 67 5.03 -17.70 21.03
N ARG A 68 6.02 -18.49 20.58
CA ARG A 68 6.97 -19.19 21.45
C ARG A 68 8.35 -19.14 20.79
N THR A 69 9.38 -18.62 21.44
CA THR A 69 10.74 -18.60 20.86
C THR A 69 11.42 -19.97 20.97
N ALA A 70 12.37 -20.28 20.08
CA ALA A 70 13.08 -21.56 20.07
C ALA A 70 13.97 -21.78 21.32
N PHE A 71 14.26 -20.72 22.06
CA PHE A 71 15.16 -20.70 23.21
C PHE A 71 14.47 -20.74 24.57
N ALA A 72 13.13 -20.77 24.61
CA ALA A 72 12.40 -20.88 25.87
C ALA A 72 12.47 -22.33 26.39
N ALA A 73 13.52 -22.65 27.15
CA ALA A 73 13.54 -23.84 27.99
C ALA A 73 12.44 -23.70 29.04
N GLN A 74 11.40 -24.52 28.95
CA GLN A 74 10.34 -24.60 29.96
C GLN A 74 10.43 -25.96 30.68
N PRO A 75 10.35 -25.98 32.02
CA PRO A 75 10.22 -27.21 32.78
C PRO A 75 8.88 -27.90 32.46
N ILE A 76 8.93 -29.22 32.35
CA ILE A 76 7.86 -30.09 31.91
C ILE A 76 6.73 -30.07 32.95
N SER A 77 5.63 -29.41 32.65
CA SER A 77 4.35 -29.66 33.32
C SER A 77 3.54 -30.55 32.40
N SER A 78 3.59 -31.86 32.66
CA SER A 78 2.74 -32.86 32.03
C SER A 78 1.30 -32.61 32.47
N ASN A 79 0.49 -32.01 31.61
CA ASN A 79 -0.95 -32.21 31.68
C ASN A 79 -1.62 -32.18 30.30
N ASP A 80 -2.35 -33.26 30.07
CA ASP A 80 -3.46 -33.49 29.15
C ASP A 80 -3.37 -33.17 27.66
N ALA A 81 -3.22 -34.28 26.92
CA ALA A 81 -4.27 -34.85 26.07
C ALA A 81 -5.23 -33.93 25.30
N SER A 82 -5.22 -34.17 23.98
CA SER A 82 -6.33 -34.05 23.04
C SER A 82 -6.69 -32.66 22.50
N SER A 83 -6.14 -32.36 21.33
CA SER A 83 -6.86 -31.61 20.28
C SER A 83 -6.30 -31.93 18.89
N LYS A 84 -6.39 -33.21 18.49
CA LYS A 84 -6.38 -33.60 17.07
C LYS A 84 -7.83 -33.68 16.59
N ALA A 85 -8.47 -32.52 16.33
CA ALA A 85 -9.64 -32.41 15.46
C ALA A 85 -10.02 -30.93 15.30
N SER A 86 -9.74 -30.33 14.12
CA SER A 86 -10.45 -29.20 13.47
C SER A 86 -9.53 -28.26 12.65
N GLY A 87 -8.64 -28.81 11.81
CA GLY A 87 -7.84 -27.98 10.89
C GLY A 87 -8.67 -27.19 9.87
N ALA A 88 -9.89 -27.64 9.53
CA ALA A 88 -10.75 -26.98 8.55
C ALA A 88 -11.71 -25.93 9.17
N ASP A 89 -12.19 -26.15 10.40
CA ASP A 89 -13.14 -25.25 11.08
C ASP A 89 -12.46 -24.02 11.70
N GLY A 90 -11.23 -24.21 12.20
CA GLY A 90 -10.42 -23.11 12.72
C GLY A 90 -10.00 -22.09 11.65
N ASP A 91 -9.78 -22.56 10.42
CA ASP A 91 -9.41 -21.71 9.29
C ASP A 91 -10.60 -20.89 8.79
N PHE A 92 -11.81 -21.44 8.79
CA PHE A 92 -13.03 -20.69 8.48
C PHE A 92 -13.31 -19.59 9.51
N VAL A 93 -13.22 -19.89 10.80
CA VAL A 93 -13.42 -18.90 11.88
C VAL A 93 -12.34 -17.80 11.84
N ARG A 94 -11.09 -18.14 11.50
CA ARG A 94 -10.01 -17.17 11.31
C ARG A 94 -10.23 -16.29 10.08
N ALA A 95 -10.67 -16.88 8.97
CA ALA A 95 -10.99 -16.15 7.74
C ALA A 95 -12.17 -15.18 7.98
N GLU A 96 -13.21 -15.61 8.69
CA GLU A 96 -14.35 -14.76 9.02
C GLU A 96 -13.96 -13.58 9.93
N ARG A 97 -13.12 -13.83 10.95
CA ARG A 97 -12.59 -12.75 11.80
C ARG A 97 -11.75 -11.76 11.00
N LYS A 98 -10.90 -12.23 10.08
CA LYS A 98 -10.10 -11.37 9.20
C LYS A 98 -10.98 -10.55 8.26
N ALA A 99 -12.03 -11.15 7.69
CA ALA A 99 -12.98 -10.46 6.84
C ALA A 99 -13.77 -9.39 7.59
N ARG A 100 -14.22 -9.67 8.83
CA ARG A 100 -14.88 -8.68 9.69
C ARG A 100 -13.93 -7.54 10.08
N ALA A 101 -12.68 -7.84 10.41
CA ALA A 101 -11.67 -6.82 10.69
C ALA A 101 -11.40 -5.92 9.47
N ALA A 102 -11.29 -6.49 8.27
CA ALA A 102 -11.09 -5.73 7.04
C ALA A 102 -12.30 -4.82 6.72
N LYS A 103 -13.52 -5.32 6.92
CA LYS A 103 -14.75 -4.51 6.79
C LYS A 103 -14.77 -3.36 7.79
N ALA A 104 -14.47 -3.61 9.07
CA ALA A 104 -14.43 -2.58 10.10
C ALA A 104 -13.39 -1.49 9.80
N VAL A 105 -12.21 -1.86 9.27
CA VAL A 105 -11.19 -0.88 8.85
C VAL A 105 -11.68 -0.03 7.68
N ASN A 106 -12.32 -0.65 6.68
CA ASN A 106 -12.86 0.09 5.54
C ASN A 106 -14.02 1.01 5.96
N GLU A 107 -14.94 0.54 6.79
CA GLU A 107 -16.04 1.34 7.34
C GLU A 107 -15.52 2.51 8.17
N ALA A 108 -14.48 2.30 8.99
CA ALA A 108 -13.84 3.39 9.74
C ALA A 108 -13.22 4.44 8.82
N ARG A 109 -12.58 4.04 7.71
CA ARG A 109 -12.04 4.96 6.70
C ARG A 109 -13.15 5.76 6.00
N PHE A 110 -14.23 5.11 5.61
CA PHE A 110 -15.37 5.80 4.99
C PHE A 110 -16.06 6.75 5.98
N ALA A 111 -16.19 6.37 7.25
CA ALA A 111 -16.73 7.22 8.29
C ALA A 111 -15.84 8.46 8.53
N GLN A 112 -14.51 8.30 8.51
CA GLN A 112 -13.57 9.42 8.59
C GLN A 112 -13.72 10.37 7.39
N LEU A 113 -13.70 9.86 6.16
CA LEU A 113 -13.88 10.69 4.95
C LEU A 113 -15.24 11.43 4.96
N LYS A 114 -16.30 10.78 5.46
CA LYS A 114 -17.61 11.40 5.57
C LYS A 114 -17.63 12.50 6.64
N ALA A 115 -17.08 12.25 7.82
CA ALA A 115 -16.96 13.26 8.87
C ALA A 115 -16.11 14.46 8.41
N GLU A 116 -15.05 14.19 7.66
CA GLU A 116 -14.19 15.20 7.06
C GLU A 116 -14.92 16.05 6.00
N LYS A 117 -15.78 15.44 5.18
CA LYS A 117 -16.66 16.15 4.24
C LYS A 117 -17.71 16.99 4.97
N GLU A 118 -18.33 16.46 6.01
CA GLU A 118 -19.33 17.16 6.84
C GLU A 118 -18.71 18.33 7.62
N SER A 119 -17.45 18.21 8.02
CA SER A 119 -16.69 19.30 8.65
C SER A 119 -16.34 20.45 7.69
N GLY A 120 -16.62 20.30 6.39
CA GLY A 120 -16.31 21.29 5.36
C GLY A 120 -14.82 21.40 5.01
N ARG A 121 -13.96 20.55 5.58
CA ARG A 121 -12.52 20.53 5.29
C ARG A 121 -12.21 20.03 3.88
N TRP A 122 -13.06 19.15 3.35
CA TRP A 122 -12.91 18.58 2.03
C TRP A 122 -14.19 18.76 1.20
N ILE A 123 -14.00 19.04 -0.09
CA ILE A 123 -15.08 19.13 -1.07
C ILE A 123 -14.86 18.08 -2.16
N GLU A 124 -15.93 17.65 -2.81
CA GLU A 124 -15.80 16.79 -3.98
C GLU A 124 -15.11 17.55 -5.11
N THR A 125 -14.01 16.99 -5.63
CA THR A 125 -13.26 17.60 -6.74
C THR A 125 -14.15 17.91 -7.94
N GLU A 126 -15.09 17.02 -8.28
CA GLU A 126 -16.07 17.24 -9.37
C GLU A 126 -17.00 18.43 -9.12
N MET A 127 -17.39 18.69 -7.87
CA MET A 127 -18.16 19.88 -7.53
C MET A 127 -17.30 21.14 -7.65
N ALA A 128 -16.08 21.10 -7.13
CA ALA A 128 -15.12 22.21 -7.21
C ALA A 128 -14.82 22.58 -8.68
N GLN A 129 -14.54 21.57 -9.51
CA GLN A 129 -14.27 21.76 -10.93
C GLN A 129 -15.47 22.33 -11.67
N ARG A 130 -16.69 21.87 -11.37
CA ARG A 130 -17.91 22.43 -11.99
C ARG A 130 -18.13 23.89 -11.63
N ALA A 131 -18.04 24.24 -10.35
CA ALA A 131 -18.17 25.62 -9.89
C ALA A 131 -17.11 26.50 -10.53
N TRP A 132 -15.86 26.05 -10.54
CA TRP A 132 -14.75 26.78 -11.16
C TRP A 132 -14.92 26.97 -12.67
N ARG A 133 -15.37 25.94 -13.40
CA ARG A 133 -15.65 26.06 -14.84
C ARG A 133 -16.76 27.07 -15.13
N GLN A 134 -17.78 27.13 -14.29
CA GLN A 134 -18.86 28.10 -14.44
C GLN A 134 -18.36 29.53 -14.24
N GLU A 135 -17.65 29.81 -13.15
CA GLU A 135 -17.06 31.13 -12.87
C GLU A 135 -16.08 31.56 -13.96
N LEU A 136 -15.19 30.66 -14.41
CA LEU A 136 -14.26 30.95 -15.49
C LEU A 136 -14.98 31.23 -16.82
N SER A 137 -16.07 30.53 -17.12
CA SER A 137 -16.83 30.76 -18.35
C SER A 137 -17.46 32.15 -18.34
N GLN A 138 -18.05 32.54 -17.21
CA GLN A 138 -18.62 33.86 -17.02
C GLN A 138 -17.55 34.96 -17.20
N LEU A 139 -16.37 34.81 -16.59
CA LEU A 139 -15.28 35.76 -16.72
C LEU A 139 -14.79 35.89 -18.17
N ILE A 140 -14.73 34.78 -18.90
CA ILE A 140 -14.35 34.77 -20.32
C ILE A 140 -15.39 35.52 -21.17
N ASP A 141 -16.68 35.33 -20.91
CA ASP A 141 -17.77 35.98 -21.64
C ASP A 141 -17.82 37.49 -21.35
N GLU A 142 -17.59 37.89 -20.09
CA GLU A 142 -17.47 39.30 -19.70
C GLU A 142 -16.28 39.97 -20.41
N PHE A 143 -15.13 39.27 -20.47
CA PHE A 143 -13.95 39.77 -21.16
C PHE A 143 -14.17 39.89 -22.68
N GLU A 144 -14.80 38.90 -23.31
CA GLU A 144 -15.13 38.95 -24.75
C GLU A 144 -16.10 40.09 -25.06
N THR A 145 -17.08 40.32 -24.17
CA THR A 145 -18.00 41.46 -24.27
C THR A 145 -17.24 42.78 -24.18
N PHE A 146 -16.34 42.92 -23.20
CA PHE A 146 -15.51 44.12 -23.06
C PHE A 146 -14.64 44.39 -24.31
N LEU A 147 -13.99 43.37 -24.85
CA LEU A 147 -13.15 43.47 -26.05
C LEU A 147 -13.95 43.93 -27.27
N THR A 148 -15.11 43.32 -27.51
CA THR A 148 -15.90 43.55 -28.72
C THR A 148 -16.83 44.77 -28.64
N SER A 149 -17.14 45.26 -27.43
CA SER A 149 -18.00 46.43 -27.23
C SER A 149 -17.20 47.67 -26.84
N THR A 150 -16.68 47.73 -25.61
CA THR A 150 -16.02 48.91 -25.06
C THR A 150 -14.70 49.18 -25.76
N LEU A 151 -13.79 48.21 -25.80
CA LEU A 151 -12.46 48.40 -26.36
C LEU A 151 -12.53 48.72 -27.86
N ALA A 152 -13.32 47.95 -28.62
CA ALA A 152 -13.51 48.19 -30.05
C ALA A 152 -14.08 49.59 -30.33
N ARG A 153 -15.06 50.05 -29.55
CA ARG A 153 -15.63 51.39 -29.71
C ARG A 153 -14.62 52.48 -29.39
N THR A 154 -13.92 52.38 -28.26
CA THR A 154 -12.94 53.40 -27.84
C THR A 154 -11.78 53.51 -28.82
N LEU A 155 -11.29 52.39 -29.36
CA LEU A 155 -10.25 52.39 -30.41
C LEU A 155 -10.77 52.96 -31.73
N ALA A 156 -11.98 52.61 -32.12
CA ALA A 156 -12.58 53.13 -33.34
C ALA A 156 -12.75 54.65 -33.30
N GLU A 157 -13.22 55.20 -32.17
CA GLU A 157 -13.33 56.63 -31.95
C GLU A 157 -11.97 57.33 -31.94
N ALA A 158 -10.95 56.73 -31.31
CA ALA A 158 -9.61 57.32 -31.22
C ALA A 158 -8.86 57.36 -32.56
N HIS A 159 -9.18 56.46 -33.49
CA HIS A 159 -8.48 56.28 -34.75
C HIS A 159 -9.33 56.53 -36.00
N ASP A 160 -10.57 57.02 -35.84
CA ASP A 160 -11.54 57.26 -36.93
C ASP A 160 -11.77 56.01 -37.80
N LEU A 161 -11.94 54.84 -37.15
CA LEU A 161 -12.19 53.55 -37.80
C LEU A 161 -13.66 53.14 -37.68
N ASP A 162 -14.11 52.21 -38.52
CA ASP A 162 -15.43 51.59 -38.35
C ASP A 162 -15.43 50.65 -37.13
N ALA A 163 -16.19 51.02 -36.11
CA ALA A 163 -16.34 50.23 -34.88
C ALA A 163 -16.87 48.82 -35.14
N LYS A 164 -17.72 48.64 -36.16
CA LYS A 164 -18.30 47.32 -36.48
C LYS A 164 -17.24 46.40 -37.08
N ALA A 165 -16.51 46.87 -38.10
CA ALA A 165 -15.40 46.12 -38.69
C ALA A 165 -14.33 45.76 -37.65
N LEU A 166 -13.96 46.72 -36.78
CA LEU A 166 -12.95 46.49 -35.74
C LEU A 166 -13.41 45.48 -34.69
N SER A 167 -14.68 45.50 -34.28
CA SER A 167 -15.26 44.52 -33.35
C SER A 167 -15.22 43.08 -33.92
N ILE A 168 -15.48 42.93 -35.23
CA ILE A 168 -15.41 41.64 -35.92
C ILE A 168 -13.96 41.13 -35.93
N GLU A 169 -13.01 41.98 -36.33
CA GLU A 169 -11.59 41.61 -36.39
C GLU A 169 -11.03 41.21 -35.01
N ILE A 170 -11.36 41.97 -33.96
CA ILE A 170 -10.96 41.65 -32.58
C ILE A 170 -11.53 40.29 -32.16
N ARG A 171 -12.80 40.01 -32.47
CA ARG A 171 -13.44 38.72 -32.16
C ARG A 171 -12.72 37.57 -32.86
N ASP A 172 -12.41 37.71 -34.14
CA ASP A 172 -11.76 36.67 -34.93
C ASP A 172 -10.33 36.38 -34.44
N LEU A 173 -9.55 37.43 -34.14
CA LEU A 173 -8.22 37.31 -33.55
C LEU A 173 -8.27 36.64 -32.17
N TYR A 174 -9.23 37.03 -31.32
CA TYR A 174 -9.39 36.43 -30.00
C TYR A 174 -9.76 34.95 -30.08
N HIS A 175 -10.72 34.56 -30.94
CA HIS A 175 -11.07 33.16 -31.14
C HIS A 175 -9.90 32.35 -31.73
N ALA A 176 -9.12 32.91 -32.65
CA ALA A 176 -7.92 32.26 -33.18
C ALA A 176 -6.89 32.03 -32.07
N HIS A 177 -6.66 33.02 -31.19
CA HIS A 177 -5.80 32.87 -30.03
C HIS A 177 -6.32 31.79 -29.07
N ARG A 178 -7.63 31.78 -28.74
CA ARG A 178 -8.24 30.76 -27.88
C ARG A 178 -8.09 29.34 -28.43
N ARG A 179 -8.26 29.14 -29.74
CA ARG A 179 -8.05 27.83 -30.38
C ARG A 179 -6.60 27.35 -30.21
N LYS A 180 -5.63 28.24 -30.39
CA LYS A 180 -4.19 27.93 -30.19
C LYS A 180 -3.88 27.63 -28.73
N ALA A 181 -4.44 28.39 -27.79
CA ALA A 181 -4.27 28.14 -26.36
C ALA A 181 -4.87 26.79 -25.93
N ALA A 182 -6.07 26.46 -26.41
CA ALA A 182 -6.72 25.17 -26.14
C ALA A 182 -5.93 23.99 -26.72
N ALA A 183 -5.34 24.13 -27.91
CA ALA A 183 -4.48 23.11 -28.50
C ALA A 183 -3.23 22.84 -27.64
N ARG A 184 -2.55 23.91 -27.17
CA ARG A 184 -1.39 23.80 -26.28
C ARG A 184 -1.74 23.11 -24.96
N ALA A 185 -2.83 23.52 -24.31
CA ALA A 185 -3.28 22.90 -23.06
C ALA A 185 -3.60 21.40 -23.24
N LYS A 186 -4.15 21.01 -24.40
CA LYS A 186 -4.40 19.60 -24.72
C LYS A 186 -3.10 18.81 -24.88
N GLU A 187 -2.10 19.40 -25.53
CA GLU A 187 -0.78 18.79 -25.75
C GLU A 187 -0.01 18.59 -24.43
N GLU A 188 -0.06 19.59 -23.55
CA GLU A 188 0.51 19.52 -22.19
C GLU A 188 -0.14 18.38 -21.38
N LEU A 189 -1.48 18.28 -21.40
CA LEU A 189 -2.20 17.20 -20.71
C LEU A 189 -1.89 15.82 -21.27
N SER A 190 -1.70 15.68 -22.60
CA SER A 190 -1.28 14.40 -23.17
C SER A 190 0.16 14.02 -22.79
N THR A 191 1.05 15.01 -22.69
CA THR A 191 2.46 14.79 -22.31
C THR A 191 2.59 14.41 -20.84
N GLU A 192 1.81 15.04 -19.96
CA GLU A 192 1.82 14.75 -18.53
C GLU A 192 1.12 13.43 -18.19
N ALA A 193 0.15 13.00 -19.00
CA ALA A 193 -0.45 11.66 -18.90
C ALA A 193 0.51 10.53 -19.31
N GLU A 194 1.61 10.84 -20.01
CA GLU A 194 2.60 9.86 -20.48
C GLU A 194 3.79 9.69 -19.52
N LEU A 195 3.85 10.46 -18.41
CA LEU A 195 4.77 10.20 -17.31
C LEU A 195 4.31 8.95 -16.52
N PRO A 196 5.16 7.92 -16.35
CA PRO A 196 4.81 6.77 -15.54
C PRO A 196 4.51 7.22 -14.10
N ALA A 197 3.38 6.74 -13.57
CA ALA A 197 2.96 6.97 -12.19
C ALA A 197 4.17 6.84 -11.24
N PRO A 198 4.37 7.78 -10.29
CA PRO A 198 5.55 7.77 -9.43
C PRO A 198 5.63 6.42 -8.71
N ALA A 199 6.65 5.64 -9.07
CA ALA A 199 7.04 4.46 -8.34
C ALA A 199 7.50 4.91 -6.94
N GLY A 200 6.76 4.51 -5.91
CA GLY A 200 7.20 4.61 -4.52
C GLY A 200 6.63 5.78 -3.74
N SER A 201 5.50 5.53 -3.07
CA SER A 201 5.17 6.14 -1.78
C SER A 201 5.01 5.00 -0.76
N GLU A 202 6.10 4.28 -0.51
CA GLU A 202 6.33 3.60 0.76
C GLU A 202 7.52 4.29 1.44
N ALA A 203 7.39 4.46 2.76
CA ALA A 203 8.38 4.95 3.73
C ALA A 203 8.53 6.47 3.92
N ALA A 204 7.81 6.99 4.93
CA ALA A 204 8.40 7.57 6.12
C ALA A 204 7.40 7.51 7.29
#